data_AF-A0A3D2N9S5-F1
#
_entry.id   AF-A0A3D2N9S5-F1
#
_cell.length_a   1.000
_cell.length_b   1.000
_cell.length_c   1.000
_cell.angle_alpha   90.00
_cell.angle_beta   90.00
_cell.angle_gamma   90.00
#
_symmetry.space_group_name_H-M   'P 1'
#
loop_
_entity.id
_entity.type
_entity.pdbx_description
1 polymer ?
#
loop_
_entity_poly.entity_id
_entity_poly.type
_entity_poly.pdbx_seq_one_letter_code
_entity_poly.pdbx_strand_id
1 'polypeptide(L)'
;MKIRRRGRRVSVLVGAGELSELGLSFEDFREKKVSALIFLAAVRAHLSADGEGEVRGGIRISRYCGGVRLTMDAYLPPEYFPSAEDVCERLDRQNSGFELYRTLSGYALTTAETDPVEAAKLREHNRLICKK
;
A
#
# COMPACT_ATOMS: atom_id res chain seq x y z
N MET A 1 6.03 8.21 14.22
CA MET A 1 5.88 6.98 13.43
C MET A 1 6.52 7.19 12.06
N LYS A 2 7.16 6.17 11.47
CA LYS A 2 7.74 6.25 10.11
C LYS A 2 7.17 5.17 9.19
N ILE A 3 6.59 5.57 8.07
CA ILE A 3 6.05 4.68 7.04
C ILE A 3 7.09 4.51 5.94
N ARG A 4 7.27 3.29 5.45
CA ARG A 4 8.15 2.97 4.32
C ARG A 4 7.47 1.99 3.39
N ARG A 5 7.51 2.28 2.09
CA ARG A 5 6.99 1.41 1.04
C ARG A 5 8.12 0.80 0.22
N ARG A 6 7.98 -0.47 -0.16
CA ARG A 6 8.83 -1.15 -1.14
C ARG A 6 7.97 -2.09 -1.97
N GLY A 7 7.55 -1.64 -3.16
CA GLY A 7 6.51 -2.31 -3.92
C GLY A 7 5.23 -2.38 -3.10
N ARG A 8 4.51 -3.51 -3.15
CA ARG A 8 3.33 -3.75 -2.32
C ARG A 8 3.58 -3.79 -0.80
N ARG A 9 4.84 -3.92 -0.36
CA ARG A 9 5.13 -4.10 1.07
C ARG A 9 5.25 -2.75 1.75
N VAL A 10 4.42 -2.53 2.76
CA VAL A 10 4.48 -1.36 3.65
C VAL A 10 5.02 -1.78 5.01
N SER A 11 5.94 -0.99 5.53
CA SER A 11 6.52 -1.13 6.87
C SER A 11 6.28 0.12 7.69
N VAL A 12 5.65 -0.04 8.84
CA VAL A 12 5.43 1.03 9.81
C VAL A 12 6.35 0.80 10.99
N LEU A 13 7.21 1.78 11.27
CA LEU A 13 8.16 1.78 12.38
C LEU A 13 7.62 2.70 13.47
N VAL A 14 7.42 2.15 14.66
CA VAL A 14 6.92 2.87 15.83
C VAL A 14 7.98 2.76 16.93
N GLY A 15 8.43 3.91 17.42
CA GLY A 15 9.47 3.96 18.46
C GLY A 15 8.97 3.49 19.83
N ALA A 16 9.88 3.14 20.73
CA ALA A 16 9.53 2.76 22.10
C ALA A 16 8.79 3.88 22.85
N GLY A 17 9.23 5.13 22.68
CA GLY A 17 8.57 6.30 23.27
C GLY A 17 7.13 6.48 22.78
N GLU A 18 6.93 6.41 21.46
CA GLU A 18 5.60 6.53 20.84
C GLU A 18 4.65 5.41 21.29
N LEU A 19 5.13 4.18 21.46
CA LEU A 19 4.32 3.10 22.03
C LEU A 19 3.98 3.36 23.50
N SER A 20 4.97 3.81 24.28
CA SER A 20 4.78 4.09 25.70
C SER A 20 3.77 5.21 25.94
N GLU A 21 3.73 6.24 25.09
CA GLU A 21 2.70 7.30 25.12
C GLU A 21 1.28 6.76 24.92
N LEU A 22 1.15 5.65 24.18
CA LEU A 22 -0.10 4.94 23.96
C LEU A 22 -0.39 3.86 25.01
N GLY A 23 0.47 3.73 26.03
CA GLY A 23 0.37 2.67 27.03
C GLY A 23 0.59 1.27 26.45
N LEU A 24 1.38 1.17 25.37
CA LEU A 24 1.68 -0.08 24.66
C LEU A 24 3.15 -0.46 24.78
N SER A 25 3.39 -1.75 24.67
CA SER A 25 4.69 -2.41 24.60
C SER A 25 4.67 -3.49 23.52
N PHE A 26 5.84 -4.00 23.12
CA PHE A 26 5.92 -5.09 22.15
C PHE A 26 5.17 -6.35 22.64
N GLU A 27 5.23 -6.59 23.94
CA GLU A 27 4.65 -7.73 24.62
C GLU A 27 3.11 -7.72 24.53
N ASP A 28 2.48 -6.55 24.52
CA ASP A 28 1.03 -6.42 24.32
C ASP A 28 0.59 -6.93 22.94
N PHE A 29 1.42 -6.75 21.91
CA PHE A 29 1.17 -7.31 20.58
C PHE A 29 1.35 -8.82 20.55
N ARG A 30 2.36 -9.34 21.27
CA ARG A 30 2.61 -10.79 21.38
C ARG A 30 1.47 -11.51 22.08
N GLU A 31 0.93 -10.90 23.13
CA GLU A 31 -0.22 -11.40 23.91
C GLU A 31 -1.57 -11.12 23.24
N LYS A 32 -1.60 -10.33 22.15
CA LYS A 32 -2.81 -9.91 21.43
C LYS A 32 -3.81 -9.17 22.34
N LYS A 33 -3.31 -8.28 23.20
CA LYS A 33 -4.19 -7.43 24.02
C LYS A 33 -5.09 -6.58 23.14
N VAL A 34 -6.30 -6.28 23.64
CA VAL A 34 -7.31 -5.50 22.90
C VAL A 34 -6.76 -4.14 22.47
N SER A 35 -6.01 -3.45 23.34
CA SER A 35 -5.38 -2.16 23.01
C SER A 35 -4.40 -2.26 21.84
N ALA A 36 -3.57 -3.31 21.80
CA ALA A 36 -2.66 -3.57 20.69
C ALA A 36 -3.43 -3.88 19.39
N LEU A 37 -4.53 -4.61 19.45
CA LEU A 37 -5.40 -4.89 18.29
C LEU A 37 -6.08 -3.62 17.76
N ILE A 38 -6.56 -2.75 18.65
CA ILE A 38 -7.12 -1.44 18.27
C ILE A 38 -6.05 -0.59 17.59
N PHE A 39 -4.83 -0.57 18.12
CA PHE A 39 -3.71 0.14 17.50
C PHE A 39 -3.41 -0.39 16.09
N LEU A 40 -3.38 -1.71 15.89
CA LEU A 40 -3.17 -2.30 14.56
C LEU A 40 -4.28 -1.91 13.58
N ALA A 41 -5.54 -1.86 14.04
CA ALA A 41 -6.66 -1.41 13.22
C ALA A 41 -6.53 0.08 12.85
N ALA A 42 -6.12 0.92 13.80
CA ALA A 42 -5.88 2.35 13.56
C ALA A 42 -4.74 2.57 12.55
N VAL A 43 -3.63 1.84 12.67
CA VAL A 43 -2.53 1.89 11.69
C VAL A 43 -3.03 1.49 10.30
N ARG A 44 -3.84 0.42 10.21
CA ARG A 44 -4.42 -0.01 8.93
C ARG A 44 -5.29 1.08 8.30
N ALA A 45 -6.16 1.71 9.08
CA ALA A 45 -7.02 2.80 8.61
C ALA A 45 -6.20 4.02 8.16
N HIS A 46 -5.17 4.38 8.92
CA HIS A 46 -4.29 5.49 8.61
C HIS A 46 -3.52 5.29 7.30
N LEU A 47 -2.99 4.08 7.07
CA LEU A 47 -2.33 3.76 5.79
C LEU A 47 -3.27 3.91 4.60
N SER A 48 -4.51 3.41 4.71
CA SER A 48 -5.50 3.59 3.65
C SER A 48 -5.85 5.06 3.40
N ALA A 49 -5.95 5.87 4.47
CA ALA A 49 -6.28 7.29 4.38
C ALA A 49 -5.15 8.13 3.76
N ASP A 50 -3.90 7.80 4.04
CA ASP A 50 -2.71 8.49 3.52
C ASP A 50 -2.34 8.07 2.09
N GLY A 51 -3.15 7.22 1.45
CA GLY A 51 -2.92 6.79 0.07
C GLY A 51 -1.88 5.68 -0.10
N GLU A 52 -1.50 4.98 0.98
CA GLU A 52 -0.61 3.81 0.91
C GLU A 52 -1.31 2.56 0.35
N GLY A 53 -2.58 2.69 -0.01
CA GLY A 53 -3.39 1.65 -0.60
C GLY A 53 -4.12 0.78 0.42
N GLU A 54 -4.90 -0.16 -0.09
CA GLU A 54 -5.67 -1.07 0.73
C GLU A 54 -4.75 -2.15 1.32
N VAL A 55 -4.58 -2.13 2.64
CA VAL A 55 -3.88 -3.20 3.36
C VAL A 55 -4.69 -4.49 3.28
N ARG A 56 -4.08 -5.57 2.82
CA ARG A 56 -4.69 -6.90 2.75
C ARG A 56 -3.88 -7.95 3.50
N GLY A 57 -4.59 -8.91 4.08
CA GLY A 57 -4.00 -10.00 4.86
C GLY A 57 -3.59 -9.60 6.28
N GLY A 58 -2.68 -10.38 6.86
CA GLY A 58 -2.23 -10.19 8.24
C GLY A 58 -1.08 -9.20 8.37
N ILE A 59 -1.00 -8.54 9.53
CA ILE A 59 0.13 -7.69 9.90
C ILE A 59 1.19 -8.52 10.62
N ARG A 60 2.41 -8.53 10.10
CA ARG A 60 3.57 -9.14 10.78
C ARG A 60 4.20 -8.13 11.73
N ILE A 61 4.43 -8.55 12.96
CA ILE A 61 4.94 -7.69 14.04
C ILE A 61 6.31 -8.21 14.44
N SER A 62 7.28 -7.32 14.54
CA SER A 62 8.65 -7.63 14.96
C SER A 62 9.21 -6.52 15.84
N ARG A 63 10.19 -6.85 16.69
CA ARG A 63 10.86 -5.87 17.54
C ARG A 63 11.74 -4.94 16.71
N TYR A 64 11.77 -3.66 17.04
CA TYR A 64 12.60 -2.66 16.35
C TYR A 64 13.07 -1.56 17.31
N CYS A 65 14.36 -1.54 17.65
CA CYS A 65 14.97 -0.52 18.53
C CYS A 65 14.16 -0.22 19.81
N GLY A 66 13.67 -1.27 20.49
CA GLY A 66 12.81 -1.14 21.68
C GLY A 66 11.33 -0.86 21.39
N GLY A 67 10.96 -0.48 20.17
CA GLY A 67 9.59 -0.38 19.70
C GLY A 67 9.16 -1.55 18.80
N VAL A 68 8.24 -1.28 17.87
CA VAL A 68 7.70 -2.28 16.94
C VAL A 68 7.87 -1.89 15.48
N ARG A 69 8.09 -2.90 14.65
CA ARG A 69 7.95 -2.84 13.20
C ARG A 69 6.76 -3.68 12.78
N LEU A 70 5.80 -3.03 12.13
CA LEU A 70 4.64 -3.65 11.50
C LEU A 70 4.90 -3.77 10.00
N THR A 71 4.75 -4.95 9.45
CA THR A 71 4.95 -5.21 8.02
C THR A 71 3.68 -5.83 7.44
N MET A 72 3.18 -5.26 6.36
CA MET A 72 1.96 -5.70 5.68
C MET A 72 2.06 -5.50 4.17
N ASP A 73 1.18 -6.17 3.43
CA ASP A 73 1.02 -5.92 2.00
C ASP A 73 -0.14 -4.95 1.81
N ALA A 74 0.09 -3.87 1.07
CA ALA A 74 -0.89 -2.84 0.72
C ALA A 74 -0.90 -2.62 -0.80
N TYR A 75 -2.09 -2.62 -1.37
CA TYR A 75 -2.30 -2.58 -2.82
C TYR A 75 -2.93 -1.26 -3.22
N LEU A 76 -2.37 -0.63 -4.25
CA LEU A 76 -2.93 0.58 -4.83
C LEU A 76 -4.03 0.23 -5.84
N PRO A 77 -5.06 1.06 -5.99
CA PRO A 77 -5.96 0.94 -7.13
C PRO A 77 -5.19 1.23 -8.44
N PRO A 78 -5.71 0.80 -9.61
CA PRO A 78 -5.24 1.30 -10.88
C PRO A 78 -5.40 2.82 -10.97
N GLU A 79 -4.46 3.49 -11.62
CA GLU A 79 -4.57 4.93 -11.91
C GLU A 79 -5.35 5.10 -13.21
N TYR A 80 -6.36 5.98 -13.21
CA TYR A 80 -7.21 6.24 -14.38
C TYR A 80 -6.97 7.64 -14.92
N PHE A 81 -6.89 7.74 -16.24
CA PHE A 81 -6.61 8.99 -16.95
C PHE A 81 -7.66 9.21 -18.04
N PRO A 82 -8.21 10.42 -18.18
CA PRO A 82 -9.21 10.70 -19.20
C PRO A 82 -8.59 10.84 -20.60
N SER A 83 -7.36 11.34 -20.71
CA SER A 83 -6.70 11.61 -22.00
C SER A 83 -5.33 10.92 -22.14
N ALA A 84 -4.81 10.92 -23.37
CA ALA A 84 -3.46 10.39 -23.64
C ALA A 84 -2.36 11.33 -23.12
N GLU A 85 -2.64 12.64 -23.08
CA GLU A 85 -1.72 13.67 -22.62
C GLU A 85 -1.41 13.47 -21.14
N ASP A 86 -2.44 13.27 -20.30
CA ASP A 86 -2.28 13.01 -18.86
C ASP A 86 -1.44 11.75 -18.59
N VAL A 87 -1.59 10.73 -19.44
CA VAL A 87 -0.81 9.49 -19.34
C VAL A 87 0.66 9.76 -19.66
N CYS A 88 0.95 10.49 -20.73
CA CYS A 88 2.33 10.79 -21.12
C CYS A 88 3.09 11.50 -20.00
N GLU A 89 2.50 12.54 -19.39
CA GLU A 89 3.10 13.24 -18.25
C GLU A 89 3.39 12.31 -17.06
N ARG A 90 2.46 11.37 -16.79
CA ARG A 90 2.62 10.39 -15.72
C ARG A 90 3.72 9.38 -16.03
N LEU A 91 3.84 8.94 -17.29
CA LEU A 91 4.84 7.97 -17.74
C LEU A 91 6.24 8.56 -17.78
N ASP A 92 6.40 9.85 -18.06
CA ASP A 92 7.70 10.53 -18.00
C ASP A 92 8.31 10.51 -16.59
N ARG A 93 7.46 10.39 -15.56
CA ARG A 93 7.88 10.23 -14.15
C ARG A 93 8.11 8.77 -13.76
N GLN A 94 7.74 7.81 -14.60
CA GLN A 94 7.81 6.38 -14.31
C GLN A 94 8.56 5.60 -15.39
N ASN A 95 9.82 5.31 -15.10
CA ASN A 95 10.74 4.73 -16.08
C ASN A 95 10.46 3.26 -16.42
N SER A 96 9.81 2.48 -15.55
CA SER A 96 9.55 1.04 -15.78
C SER A 96 8.49 0.47 -14.82
N GLY A 97 8.11 -0.80 -15.04
CA GLY A 97 7.29 -1.59 -14.13
C GLY A 97 5.79 -1.28 -14.24
N PHE A 98 5.30 -0.96 -15.44
CA PHE A 98 3.90 -0.60 -15.66
C PHE A 98 3.29 -1.28 -16.89
N GLU A 99 1.96 -1.39 -16.86
CA GLU A 99 1.13 -1.78 -18.00
C GLU A 99 0.03 -0.73 -18.19
N LEU A 100 -0.10 -0.22 -19.41
CA LEU A 100 -1.07 0.80 -19.80
C LEU A 100 -2.15 0.17 -20.68
N TYR A 101 -3.41 0.40 -20.32
CA TYR A 101 -4.59 -0.11 -21.01
C TYR A 101 -5.46 1.04 -21.53
N ARG A 102 -6.08 0.84 -22.69
CA ARG A 102 -7.18 1.68 -23.19
C ARG A 102 -8.50 1.13 -22.68
N THR A 103 -9.24 1.96 -21.96
CA THR A 103 -10.57 1.64 -21.43
C THR A 103 -11.66 2.34 -22.23
N LEU A 104 -12.93 2.06 -21.92
CA LEU A 104 -14.08 2.74 -22.55
C LEU A 104 -14.08 4.26 -22.27
N SER A 105 -13.57 4.68 -21.11
CA SER A 105 -13.61 6.08 -20.64
C SER A 105 -12.26 6.80 -20.71
N GLY A 106 -11.20 6.14 -21.20
CA GLY A 106 -9.86 6.74 -21.23
C GLY A 106 -8.77 5.69 -21.17
N TYR A 107 -7.89 5.82 -20.18
CA TYR A 107 -6.74 4.94 -19.98
C TYR A 107 -6.64 4.50 -18.53
N ALA A 108 -6.06 3.32 -18.32
CA ALA A 108 -5.75 2.79 -17.00
C ALA A 108 -4.30 2.34 -16.94
N LEU A 109 -3.58 2.78 -15.91
CA LEU A 109 -2.21 2.39 -15.62
C LEU A 109 -2.20 1.45 -14.42
N THR A 110 -1.48 0.34 -14.56
CA THR A 110 -1.21 -0.59 -13.47
C THR A 110 0.29 -0.70 -13.26
N THR A 111 0.70 -0.93 -12.02
CA THR A 111 2.10 -1.13 -11.62
C THR A 111 2.23 -2.41 -10.80
N ALA A 112 3.45 -2.77 -10.39
CA ALA A 112 3.68 -3.88 -9.47
C ALA A 112 3.00 -3.73 -8.09
N GLU A 113 2.53 -2.52 -7.77
CA GLU A 113 1.86 -2.19 -6.52
C GLU A 113 0.34 -2.21 -6.64
N THR A 114 -0.17 -2.27 -7.87
CA THR A 114 -1.60 -2.32 -8.13
C THR A 114 -2.18 -3.64 -7.64
N ASP A 115 -3.42 -3.57 -7.16
CA ASP A 115 -4.18 -4.74 -6.80
C ASP A 115 -4.19 -5.81 -7.92
N PRO A 116 -3.80 -7.07 -7.63
CA PRO A 116 -3.65 -8.08 -8.67
C PRO A 116 -4.98 -8.50 -9.29
N VAL A 117 -6.10 -8.40 -8.56
CA VAL A 117 -7.43 -8.70 -9.08
C VAL A 117 -7.89 -7.59 -10.01
N GLU A 118 -7.72 -6.32 -9.61
CA GLU A 118 -8.05 -5.19 -10.49
C GLU A 118 -7.15 -5.15 -11.74
N ALA A 119 -5.85 -5.44 -11.58
CA ALA A 119 -4.94 -5.56 -12.71
C ALA A 119 -5.32 -6.72 -13.65
N ALA A 120 -5.79 -7.85 -13.12
CA ALA A 120 -6.28 -8.96 -13.93
C ALA A 120 -7.56 -8.59 -14.70
N LYS A 121 -8.51 -7.90 -14.07
CA LYS A 121 -9.72 -7.38 -14.76
C LYS A 121 -9.35 -6.44 -15.91
N LEU A 122 -8.37 -5.57 -15.71
CA LEU A 122 -7.89 -4.68 -16.77
C LEU A 122 -7.28 -5.46 -17.93
N ARG A 123 -6.45 -6.48 -17.64
CA ARG A 123 -5.86 -7.36 -18.65
C ARG A 123 -6.89 -8.13 -19.48
N GLU A 124 -7.95 -8.60 -18.82
CA GLU A 124 -8.95 -9.45 -19.46
C GLU A 124 -9.92 -8.64 -20.34
N HIS A 125 -10.28 -7.43 -19.92
CA HIS A 125 -11.37 -6.68 -20.54
C HIS A 125 -10.93 -5.45 -21.36
N ASN A 126 -9.66 -5.07 -21.33
CA ASN A 126 -9.19 -3.84 -21.97
C ASN A 126 -8.02 -4.10 -22.93
N ARG A 127 -7.82 -3.17 -23.85
CA ARG A 127 -6.73 -3.27 -24.83
C ARG A 127 -5.42 -2.79 -24.21
N LEU A 128 -4.44 -3.66 -24.12
CA LEU A 128 -3.07 -3.28 -23.77
C LEU A 128 -2.48 -2.35 -24.84
N ILE A 129 -1.97 -1.20 -24.42
CA ILE A 129 -1.34 -0.19 -25.29
C ILE A 129 0.18 -0.28 -25.18
N CYS A 130 0.71 -0.36 -23.96
CA CYS A 130 2.14 -0.37 -23.70
C CYS A 130 2.45 -1.12 -22.40
N LYS A 131 3.64 -1.73 -22.35
CA LYS A 131 4.20 -2.38 -21.16
C LYS A 131 5.70 -2.10 -21.11
N LYS A 132 6.20 -1.70 -19.94
CA LYS A 132 7.64 -1.50 -19.65
C LYS A 132 7.99 -2.02 -18.26
#